data_AF-A0A0H2QZI2-F1
#
_entry.id   AF-A0A0H2QZI2-F1
#
_cell.length_a   1.000
_cell.length_b   1.000
_cell.length_c   1.000
_cell.angle_alpha   90.00
_cell.angle_beta   90.00
_cell.angle_gamma   90.00
#
_symmetry.space_group_name_H-M   'P 1'
#
loop_
_entity.id
_entity.type
_entity.pdbx_description
1 polymer ?
#
loop_
_entity_poly.entity_id
_entity_poly.type
_entity_poly.pdbx_seq_one_letter_code
_entity_poly.pdbx_strand_id
1 'polypeptide(L)'
;MHNASLSDLYSTFPHLLQILPFDHLLAFIIISRHLKQRIAMGSSCLLIGPPASLTRSVHGFICRCLLLDHEVAKMCWLSFRNFIWETSNMVGQAEVYLELFIEHGREFEIGTSHLLICRRSSLMVI
;
A
#
# COMPACT_ATOMS: atom_id res chain seq x y z
N MET A 1 9.69 8.54 19.59
CA MET A 1 8.98 7.78 18.56
C MET A 1 9.77 6.52 18.32
N HIS A 2 9.25 5.35 18.73
CA HIS A 2 9.98 4.09 18.53
C HIS A 2 9.90 3.71 17.06
N ASN A 3 11.04 3.64 16.39
CA ASN A 3 11.17 2.90 15.14
C ASN A 3 10.95 1.43 15.50
N ALA A 4 9.71 0.97 15.45
CA ALA A 4 9.41 -0.46 15.55
C ALA A 4 10.24 -1.13 14.44
N SER A 5 11.18 -1.98 14.82
CA SER A 5 11.93 -2.72 13.82
C SER A 5 10.98 -3.69 13.13
N LEU A 6 11.25 -4.07 11.88
CA LEU A 6 10.47 -5.11 11.21
C LEU A 6 10.38 -6.37 12.08
N SER A 7 11.45 -6.70 12.81
CA SER A 7 11.51 -7.78 13.81
C SER A 7 10.45 -7.66 14.91
N ASP A 8 10.18 -6.47 15.41
CA ASP A 8 9.16 -6.22 16.45
C ASP A 8 7.74 -6.33 15.91
N LEU A 9 7.55 -5.96 14.64
CA LEU A 9 6.28 -6.15 13.94
C LEU A 9 6.00 -7.63 13.65
N TYR A 10 7.03 -8.40 13.36
CA TYR A 10 6.92 -9.83 13.11
C TYR A 10 6.57 -10.63 14.37
N SER A 11 7.13 -10.29 15.52
CA SER A 11 6.75 -10.91 16.79
C SER A 11 5.31 -10.59 17.19
N THR A 12 4.74 -9.49 16.68
CA THR A 12 3.35 -9.08 16.94
C THR A 12 2.33 -9.89 16.14
N PHE A 13 2.70 -10.45 14.98
CA PHE A 13 1.78 -11.18 14.08
C PHE A 13 2.32 -12.54 13.64
N PRO A 14 2.60 -13.49 14.56
CA PRO A 14 3.21 -14.78 14.24
C PRO A 14 2.36 -15.63 13.28
N HIS A 15 1.04 -15.45 13.30
CA HIS A 15 0.12 -16.18 12.42
C HIS A 15 0.34 -15.84 10.94
N LEU A 16 0.73 -14.61 10.61
CA LEU A 16 0.98 -14.22 9.23
C LEU A 16 2.27 -14.83 8.69
N LEU A 17 3.28 -15.07 9.54
CA LEU A 17 4.51 -15.76 9.16
C LEU A 17 4.30 -17.25 8.89
N GLN A 18 3.24 -17.85 9.44
CA GLN A 18 2.87 -19.24 9.16
C GLN A 18 2.13 -19.38 7.82
N ILE A 19 1.46 -18.32 7.38
CA ILE A 19 0.64 -18.31 6.15
C ILE A 19 1.46 -17.81 4.96
N LEU A 20 2.34 -16.82 5.18
CA LEU A 20 3.04 -16.13 4.12
C LEU A 20 4.57 -16.17 4.31
N PRO A 21 5.35 -16.52 3.27
CA PRO A 21 6.80 -16.44 3.33
C PRO A 21 7.27 -15.02 3.65
N PHE A 22 8.37 -14.91 4.37
CA PHE A 22 8.96 -13.64 4.79
C PHE A 22 9.17 -12.67 3.62
N ASP A 23 9.70 -13.16 2.50
CA ASP A 23 10.00 -12.34 1.32
C ASP A 23 8.74 -11.73 0.70
N HIS A 24 7.62 -12.46 0.70
CA HIS A 24 6.34 -11.95 0.21
C HIS A 24 5.79 -10.87 1.12
N LEU A 25 5.97 -11.03 2.43
CA LEU A 25 5.56 -10.03 3.41
C LEU A 25 6.38 -8.75 3.29
N LEU A 26 7.70 -8.89 3.11
CA LEU A 26 8.59 -7.76 2.88
C LEU A 26 8.23 -7.04 1.57
N ALA A 27 8.00 -7.80 0.50
CA ALA A 27 7.56 -7.26 -0.78
C ALA A 27 6.20 -6.53 -0.67
N PHE A 28 5.25 -7.08 0.09
CA PHE A 28 3.97 -6.43 0.37
C PHE A 28 4.16 -5.06 1.02
N ILE A 29 5.01 -4.99 2.04
CA ILE A 29 5.31 -3.73 2.75
C ILE A 29 5.95 -2.72 1.80
N ILE A 30 6.95 -3.14 1.02
CA ILE A 30 7.69 -2.25 0.12
C ILE A 30 6.77 -1.73 -1.00
N ILE A 31 6.06 -2.60 -1.69
CA ILE A 31 5.12 -2.21 -2.76
C ILE A 31 4.04 -1.28 -2.21
N SER A 32 3.45 -1.61 -1.06
CA SER A 32 2.43 -0.75 -0.42
C SER A 32 2.97 0.62 -0.03
N ARG A 33 4.25 0.71 0.39
CA ARG A 33 4.93 1.99 0.68
C ARG A 33 5.08 2.84 -0.59
N HIS A 34 5.41 2.24 -1.72
CA HIS A 34 5.45 2.93 -3.01
C HIS A 34 4.06 3.36 -3.51
N LEU A 35 3.01 2.63 -3.13
CA LEU A 35 1.63 2.95 -3.50
C LEU A 35 0.93 3.95 -2.57
N LYS A 36 1.56 4.42 -1.49
CA LYS A 36 0.93 5.33 -0.51
C LYS A 36 0.19 6.51 -1.13
N GLN A 37 0.81 7.20 -2.09
CA GLN A 37 0.19 8.34 -2.73
C GLN A 37 -1.06 7.93 -3.52
N ARG A 38 -1.03 6.79 -4.21
CA ARG A 38 -2.19 6.24 -4.93
C ARG A 38 -3.29 5.80 -3.96
N ILE A 39 -2.92 5.16 -2.85
CA ILE A 39 -3.84 4.78 -1.77
C ILE A 39 -4.51 6.02 -1.18
N ALA A 40 -3.75 7.08 -0.91
CA ALA A 40 -4.25 8.34 -0.39
C ALA A 40 -5.22 9.02 -1.38
N MET A 41 -4.90 9.05 -2.68
CA MET A 41 -5.78 9.63 -3.71
C MET A 41 -7.10 8.86 -3.87
N GLY A 42 -7.08 7.54 -3.69
CA GLY A 42 -8.27 6.70 -3.72
C GLY A 42 -9.13 6.81 -2.45
N SER A 43 -8.61 7.46 -1.41
CA SER A 43 -9.30 7.67 -0.13
C SER A 43 -9.86 9.09 -0.06
N SER A 44 -10.92 9.31 0.71
CA SER A 44 -11.50 10.66 0.87
C SER A 44 -10.42 11.67 1.29
N CYS A 45 -10.37 12.85 0.65
CA CYS A 45 -9.31 13.87 0.78
C CYS A 45 -9.03 14.44 2.19
N LEU A 46 -9.63 13.90 3.25
CA LEU A 46 -9.53 14.38 4.64
C LEU A 46 -8.83 13.38 5.58
N LEU A 47 -8.30 12.25 5.09
CA LEU A 47 -7.65 11.25 5.93
C LEU A 47 -6.23 11.67 6.33
N ILE A 48 -5.99 11.75 7.64
CA ILE A 48 -4.67 12.06 8.26
C ILE A 48 -3.81 10.79 8.43
N GLY A 49 -4.33 9.60 8.09
CA GLY A 49 -3.68 8.31 8.31
C GLY A 49 -3.99 7.27 7.22
N PRO A 50 -3.52 6.01 7.39
CA PRO A 50 -3.80 4.97 6.42
C PRO A 50 -5.30 4.66 6.39
N PRO A 51 -5.88 4.43 5.20
CA PRO A 51 -7.29 4.05 5.11
C PRO A 51 -7.55 2.67 5.74
N ALA A 52 -8.78 2.48 6.20
CA ALA A 52 -9.19 1.23 6.83
C ALA A 52 -9.07 0.03 5.88
N SER A 53 -9.27 0.26 4.57
CA SER A 53 -9.16 -0.72 3.50
C SER A 53 -8.52 -0.11 2.26
N LEU A 54 -7.98 -0.97 1.39
CA LEU A 54 -7.44 -0.57 0.11
C LEU A 54 -8.54 -0.44 -0.94
N THR A 55 -8.35 0.43 -1.93
CA THR A 55 -9.23 0.47 -3.11
C THR A 55 -9.09 -0.83 -3.91
N ARG A 56 -10.13 -1.18 -4.67
CA ARG A 56 -10.16 -2.42 -5.48
C ARG A 56 -8.96 -2.53 -6.42
N SER A 57 -8.54 -1.42 -7.03
CA SER A 57 -7.39 -1.37 -7.93
C SER A 57 -6.08 -1.68 -7.22
N VAL A 58 -5.79 -1.00 -6.10
CA VAL A 58 -4.58 -1.23 -5.32
C VAL A 58 -4.55 -2.65 -4.74
N HIS A 59 -5.68 -3.09 -4.18
CA HIS A 59 -5.81 -4.44 -3.64
C HIS A 59 -5.58 -5.51 -4.71
N GLY A 60 -6.21 -5.36 -5.87
CA GLY A 60 -6.08 -6.27 -7.01
C GLY A 60 -4.64 -6.35 -7.52
N PHE A 61 -3.98 -5.21 -7.67
CA PHE A 61 -2.59 -5.15 -8.07
C PHE A 61 -1.67 -5.89 -7.10
N ILE A 62 -1.80 -5.63 -5.79
CA ILE A 62 -0.96 -6.29 -4.78
C ILE A 62 -1.19 -7.80 -4.80
N CYS A 63 -2.45 -8.24 -4.88
CA CYS A 63 -2.77 -9.67 -4.99
C CYS A 63 -2.13 -10.28 -6.24
N ARG A 64 -2.14 -9.57 -7.37
CA ARG A 64 -1.58 -10.04 -8.64
C ARG A 64 -0.06 -10.12 -8.60
N CYS A 65 0.61 -9.05 -8.18
CA CYS A 65 2.07 -8.96 -8.12
C CYS A 65 2.71 -9.99 -7.18
N LEU A 66 2.02 -10.31 -6.07
CA LEU A 66 2.56 -11.18 -5.03
C LEU A 66 1.85 -12.54 -4.98
N LEU A 67 1.00 -12.85 -5.96
CA LEU A 67 0.21 -14.07 -6.04
C LEU A 67 -0.51 -14.40 -4.72
N LEU A 68 -1.08 -13.38 -4.07
CA LEU A 68 -1.74 -13.51 -2.77
C LEU A 68 -3.24 -13.73 -2.93
N ASP A 69 -3.77 -14.57 -2.05
CA ASP A 69 -5.21 -14.65 -1.83
C ASP A 69 -5.74 -13.33 -1.25
N HIS A 70 -6.97 -12.98 -1.64
CA HIS A 70 -7.60 -11.73 -1.20
C HIS A 70 -7.69 -11.60 0.33
N GLU A 71 -7.99 -12.69 1.03
CA GLU A 71 -8.07 -12.66 2.50
C GLU A 71 -6.69 -12.45 3.14
N VAL A 72 -5.64 -13.06 2.58
CA VAL A 72 -4.26 -12.86 3.04
C VAL A 72 -3.84 -11.40 2.84
N ALA A 73 -4.07 -10.83 1.66
CA ALA A 73 -3.74 -9.43 1.38
C ALA A 73 -4.51 -8.46 2.30
N LYS A 74 -5.79 -8.72 2.62
CA LYS A 74 -6.56 -7.94 3.59
C LYS A 74 -5.94 -8.02 4.99
N MET A 75 -5.60 -9.22 5.45
CA MET A 75 -4.97 -9.41 6.76
C MET A 75 -3.61 -8.67 6.84
N CYS A 76 -2.77 -8.79 5.80
CA CYS A 76 -1.52 -8.05 5.71
C CYS A 76 -1.75 -6.53 5.79
N TRP A 77 -2.74 -5.98 5.06
CA TRP A 77 -3.04 -4.56 5.15
C TRP A 77 -3.45 -4.16 6.58
N LEU A 78 -4.39 -4.89 7.18
CA LEU A 78 -4.87 -4.58 8.54
C LEU A 78 -3.74 -4.61 9.58
N SER A 79 -2.82 -5.56 9.49
CA SER A 79 -1.70 -5.70 10.40
C SER A 79 -0.61 -4.65 10.21
N PHE A 80 -0.29 -4.30 8.96
CA PHE A 80 0.89 -3.49 8.66
C PHE A 80 0.60 -2.06 8.20
N ARG A 81 -0.67 -1.66 8.00
CA ARG A 81 -1.01 -0.34 7.43
C ARG A 81 -0.39 0.85 8.18
N ASN A 82 -0.33 0.81 9.51
CA ASN A 82 0.23 1.90 10.31
C ASN A 82 1.74 2.00 10.10
N PHE A 83 2.43 0.86 10.20
CA PHE A 83 3.86 0.80 9.93
C PHE A 83 4.19 1.23 8.51
N ILE A 84 3.44 0.73 7.53
CA ILE A 84 3.57 1.13 6.14
C ILE A 84 3.46 2.65 6.08
N TRP A 85 2.41 3.26 6.63
CA TRP A 85 2.14 4.69 6.55
C TRP A 85 3.22 5.57 7.19
N GLU A 86 3.73 5.17 8.34
CA GLU A 86 4.73 5.93 9.11
C GLU A 86 6.15 5.82 8.54
N THR A 87 6.46 4.74 7.82
CA THR A 87 7.81 4.49 7.31
C THR A 87 8.05 5.17 5.95
N SER A 88 9.00 6.10 5.86
CA SER A 88 9.40 6.77 4.60
C SER A 88 9.97 5.79 3.59
N ASN A 89 9.82 6.01 2.28
CA ASN A 89 10.39 5.11 1.26
C ASN A 89 11.93 5.10 1.35
N MET A 90 12.55 3.92 1.38
CA MET A 90 14.01 3.79 1.35
C MET A 90 14.50 3.84 -0.11
N VAL A 91 15.56 4.60 -0.34
CA VAL A 91 16.23 4.69 -1.65
C VAL A 91 16.78 3.30 -2.01
N GLY A 92 16.53 2.83 -3.24
CA GLY A 92 17.06 1.56 -3.79
C GLY A 92 16.15 0.34 -3.68
N GLN A 93 15.08 0.36 -2.87
CA GLN A 93 14.14 -0.78 -2.79
C GLN A 93 13.11 -0.78 -3.93
N ALA A 94 12.88 0.38 -4.57
CA ALA A 94 11.90 0.53 -5.64
C ALA A 94 12.26 -0.24 -6.91
N GLU A 95 13.56 -0.26 -7.25
CA GLU A 95 14.08 -0.85 -8.48
C GLU A 95 13.84 -2.37 -8.51
N VAL A 96 13.90 -3.03 -7.35
CA VAL A 96 13.68 -4.47 -7.20
C VAL A 96 12.27 -4.89 -7.63
N TYR A 97 11.28 -4.00 -7.47
CA TYR A 97 9.89 -4.32 -7.79
C TYR A 97 9.39 -3.62 -9.05
N LEU A 98 10.24 -2.85 -9.73
CA LEU A 98 9.86 -2.06 -10.90
C LEU A 98 9.23 -2.92 -12.00
N GLU A 99 9.76 -4.13 -12.22
CA GLU A 99 9.23 -5.08 -13.20
C GLU A 99 7.76 -5.44 -12.90
N LEU A 100 7.39 -5.65 -11.63
CA LEU A 100 6.01 -5.94 -11.23
C LEU A 100 5.06 -4.77 -11.54
N PHE A 101 5.53 -3.53 -11.38
CA PHE A 101 4.77 -2.34 -11.74
C PHE A 101 4.58 -2.23 -13.26
N ILE A 102 5.59 -2.57 -14.05
CA ILE A 102 5.52 -2.56 -15.51
C ILE A 102 4.57 -3.67 -16.00
N GLU A 103 4.72 -4.88 -15.45
CA GLU A 103 3.97 -6.07 -15.88
C GLU A 103 2.47 -5.97 -15.55
N HIS A 104 2.14 -5.52 -14.34
CA HIS A 104 0.76 -5.56 -13.85
C HIS A 104 0.12 -4.18 -13.67
N GLY A 105 0.90 -3.10 -13.63
CA GLY A 105 0.38 -1.78 -13.24
C GLY A 105 -0.73 -1.28 -14.16
N ARG A 106 -0.62 -1.54 -15.48
CA ARG A 106 -1.60 -1.10 -16.47
C ARG A 106 -3.00 -1.66 -16.23
N GLU A 107 -3.11 -2.94 -15.89
CA GLU A 107 -4.38 -3.63 -15.65
C GLU A 107 -5.15 -3.00 -14.47
N PHE A 108 -4.43 -2.47 -13.50
CA PHE A 108 -5.00 -1.90 -12.27
C PHE A 108 -4.93 -0.37 -12.21
N GLU A 109 -4.67 0.30 -13.34
CA GLU A 109 -4.52 1.76 -13.42
C GLU A 109 -3.48 2.31 -12.42
N ILE A 110 -2.39 1.60 -12.22
CA ILE A 110 -1.25 2.01 -11.41
C ILE A 110 -0.13 2.48 -12.34
N GLY A 111 0.43 3.65 -12.03
CA GLY A 111 1.38 4.34 -12.92
C GLY A 111 0.72 5.19 -14.01
N THR A 112 -0.60 5.10 -14.19
CA THR A 112 -1.36 5.96 -15.10
C THR A 112 -1.87 7.21 -14.39
N SER A 113 -1.25 8.35 -14.67
CA SER A 113 -1.61 9.65 -14.09
C SER A 113 -2.87 10.23 -14.74
N HIS A 114 -4.05 9.84 -14.30
CA HIS A 114 -5.24 10.69 -14.49
C HIS A 114 -5.27 11.73 -13.37
N LEU A 115 -4.72 12.91 -13.64
CA LEU A 115 -4.83 14.09 -12.79
C LEU A 115 -6.31 14.55 -12.75
N LEU A 116 -7.13 13.91 -11.92
CA LEU A 116 -8.40 14.48 -11.48
C LEU A 116 -8.11 15.38 -10.29
N ILE A 117 -7.75 16.63 -10.62
CA ILE A 117 -7.71 17.74 -9.67
C ILE A 117 -9.08 17.81 -9.00
N CYS A 118 -9.10 17.62 -7.69
CA CYS A 118 -10.24 17.88 -6.84
C CYS A 118 -10.60 19.37 -6.97
N ARG A 119 -11.49 19.72 -7.91
CA ARG A 119 -12.08 21.06 -7.99
C ARG A 119 -12.98 21.22 -6.77
N ARG A 120 -12.40 21.70 -5.67
CA ARG A 120 -13.17 22.28 -4.57
C ARG A 120 -13.87 23.52 -5.13
N SER A 121 -15.19 23.43 -5.18
CA SER A 121 -16.11 24.54 -5.41
C SER A 121 -15.83 25.66 -4.40
N SER A 122 -15.09 26.68 -4.84
CA SER A 122 -15.19 28.02 -4.25
C SER A 122 -16.48 28.64 -4.79
N LEU A 123 -17.60 28.30 -4.17
CA LEU A 123 -18.84 29.06 -4.27
C LEU A 123 -19.25 29.43 -2.85
N MET A 124 -18.64 30.52 -2.38
CA MET A 124 -19.21 31.36 -1.34
C MET A 124 -18.93 32.80 -1.75
N VAL A 125 -19.82 33.32 -2.60
CA VAL A 125 -20.01 34.76 -2.80
C VAL A 125 -21.30 35.06 -2.04
N ILE A 126 -21.16 35.74 -0.90
CA ILE A 126 -22.22 36.57 -0.32
C ILE A 126 -21.84 38.00 -0.72
#